data_AF-A0A346R377-F1
#
_entry.id   AF-A0A346R377-F1
#
_cell.length_a   1.000
_cell.length_b   1.000
_cell.length_c   1.000
_cell.angle_alpha   90.00
_cell.angle_beta   90.00
_cell.angle_gamma   90.00
#
_symmetry.space_group_name_H-M   'P 1'
#
loop_
_entity.id
_entity.type
_entity.pdbx_description
1 polymer ?
#
loop_
_entity_poly.entity_id
_entity_poly.type
_entity_poly.pdbx_seq_one_letter_code
_entity_poly.pdbx_strand_id
1 'polypeptide(L)' 'METVMGLTIEEDWRPSVVANMAATAAAAALVLDFPLDDEIEPAPVFIP' A
#
# COMPACT_ATOMS: atom_id res chain seq x y z
N MET A 1 -1.56 -11.73 -5.07
CA MET A 1 -0.47 -10.74 -5.22
C MET A 1 0.90 -11.39 -5.21
N GLU A 2 1.22 -12.35 -4.33
CA GLU A 2 2.53 -13.02 -4.31
C GLU A 2 2.94 -13.57 -5.70
N THR A 3 2.03 -14.26 -6.40
CA THR A 3 2.26 -14.80 -7.75
C THR A 3 2.47 -13.71 -8.80
N VAL A 4 1.72 -12.60 -8.69
CA VAL A 4 1.83 -11.46 -9.61
C VAL A 4 3.18 -10.76 -9.44
N MET A 5 3.67 -10.68 -8.20
CA MET A 5 4.94 -10.06 -7.85
C MET A 5 6.13 -11.03 -7.90
N GLY A 6 5.90 -12.31 -8.23
CA GLY A 6 6.93 -13.34 -8.25
C GLY A 6 7.59 -13.59 -6.89
N LEU A 7 6.85 -13.36 -5.79
CA LEU A 7 7.37 -13.51 -4.43
C LEU A 7 6.98 -14.87 -3.83
N THR A 8 7.95 -15.52 -3.19
CA THR A 8 7.70 -16.67 -2.33
C THR A 8 7.29 -16.20 -0.94
N ILE A 9 6.18 -16.73 -0.42
CA ILE A 9 5.78 -16.56 0.98
C ILE A 9 5.78 -17.96 1.61
N GLU A 10 6.73 -18.20 2.51
CA GLU A 10 6.75 -19.43 3.30
C GLU A 10 5.54 -19.48 4.24
N GLU A 11 5.05 -20.69 4.53
CA GLU A 11 3.80 -20.86 5.28
C GLU A 11 3.89 -20.28 6.70
N ASP A 12 5.06 -20.40 7.33
CA ASP A 12 5.33 -19.84 8.66
C ASP A 12 5.31 -18.29 8.66
N TRP A 13 5.52 -17.64 7.50
CA TRP A 13 5.49 -16.18 7.38
C TRP A 13 4.11 -15.64 7.08
N ARG A 14 3.23 -16.46 6.48
CA ARG A 14 1.91 -16.06 6.00
C ARG A 14 1.07 -15.33 7.05
N PRO A 15 1.01 -15.77 8.33
CA PRO A 15 0.25 -15.04 9.36
C PRO A 15 0.75 -13.59 9.54
N SER A 16 2.07 -13.41 9.60
CA SER A 16 2.70 -12.09 9.76
C SER A 16 2.51 -11.21 8.53
N VAL A 17 2.59 -11.77 7.31
CA VAL A 17 2.31 -11.02 6.09
C VAL A 17 0.87 -10.50 6.09
N VAL A 18 -0.10 -11.37 6.40
CA VAL A 18 -1.52 -10.98 6.47
C VAL A 18 -1.75 -9.88 7.51
N ALA A 19 -1.14 -9.99 8.70
CA ALA A 19 -1.24 -8.96 9.73
C ALA A 19 -0.71 -7.59 9.26
N ASN A 20 0.44 -7.57 8.58
CA ASN A 20 1.00 -6.32 8.04
C ASN A 20 0.16 -5.73 6.90
N MET A 21 -0.42 -6.57 6.04
CA MET A 21 -1.33 -6.11 5.00
C MET A 21 -2.59 -5.49 5.59
N ALA A 22 -3.14 -6.07 6.67
CA ALA A 22 -4.28 -5.51 7.39
C ALA A 22 -3.96 -4.14 8.03
N ALA A 23 -2.79 -4.02 8.68
CA ALA A 23 -2.34 -2.74 9.25
C ALA A 23 -2.13 -1.67 8.16
N THR A 24 -1.54 -2.05 7.03
CA THR A 24 -1.36 -1.16 5.87
C THR A 24 -2.69 -0.72 5.30
N ALA A 25 -3.67 -1.62 5.18
CA ALA A 25 -5.01 -1.29 4.71
C ALA A 25 -5.72 -0.29 5.64
N ALA A 26 -5.57 -0.44 6.97
CA ALA A 26 -6.11 0.50 7.94
C ALA A 26 -5.47 1.89 7.81
N ALA A 27 -4.15 1.98 7.59
CA ALA A 27 -3.48 3.24 7.34
C ALA A 27 -3.89 3.87 6.00
N ALA A 28 -4.03 3.06 4.94
CA ALA A 28 -4.48 3.51 3.63
C ALA A 28 -5.90 4.08 3.68
N ALA A 29 -6.78 3.54 4.51
CA ALA A 29 -8.13 4.07 4.69
C ALA A 29 -8.11 5.54 5.17
N LEU A 30 -7.17 5.91 6.04
CA LEU A 30 -7.01 7.30 6.49
C LEU A 30 -6.61 8.25 5.34
N VAL A 31 -5.83 7.76 4.39
CA VAL A 31 -5.42 8.53 3.21
C VAL A 31 -6.55 8.64 2.19
N LEU A 32 -7.31 7.56 2.00
CA LEU A 32 -8.44 7.53 1.06
C LEU A 32 -9.66 8.31 1.53
N ASP A 33 -9.85 8.45 2.84
CA ASP A 33 -10.93 9.26 3.43
C ASP A 33 -10.64 10.76 3.35
N PHE A 34 -9.38 11.15 3.08
CA PHE A 34 -9.03 12.54 2.83
C PHE A 34 -9.60 12.98 1.47
N PRO A 35 -10.48 14.00 1.42
CA PRO A 35 -11.06 14.47 0.17
C PRO A 35 -9.97 15.13 -0.68
N LEU A 36 -9.69 14.53 -1.84
CA LEU A 36 -8.76 15.06 -2.84
C LEU A 36 -9.55 15.49 -4.07
N ASP A 37 -9.35 16.73 -4.50
CA ASP A 37 -9.94 17.24 -5.74
C ASP A 37 -9.21 16.64 -6.94
N ASP A 38 -9.95 16.34 -8.01
CA ASP A 38 -9.42 15.75 -9.25
C ASP A 38 -8.38 16.66 -9.94
N GLU A 39 -8.42 17.97 -9.68
CA GLU A 39 -7.43 18.94 -10.20
C GLU A 39 -6.13 19.00 -9.38
N ILE A 40 -6.03 18.28 -8.25
CA ILE A 40 -4.81 18.25 -7.45
C ILE A 40 -3.78 17.33 -8.09
N GLU A 41 -2.71 17.96 -8.56
CA GLU A 41 -1.52 17.26 -9.05
C GLU A 41 -0.74 16.61 -7.88
N PRO A 42 -0.12 15.43 -8.11
CA PRO A 42 0.71 14.77 -7.11
C PRO A 42 1.91 15.65 -6.73
N ALA A 43 2.42 15.44 -5.51
CA ALA A 43 3.54 16.20 -4.99
C ALA A 43 4.75 16.14 -5.96
N PRO A 44 5.26 17.27 -6.45
CA PRO A 44 6.31 17.29 -7.45
C PRO A 44 7.69 17.05 -6.83
N VAL A 45 8.48 16.12 -7.40
CA VAL A 45 9.94 16.03 -7.21
C VAL A 45 10.54 15.39 -8.48
N PHE A 46 11.27 16.09 -9.36
CA PHE A 46 12.60 16.70 -9.20
C PHE A 46 12.83 17.84 -10.24
N ILE A 47 13.74 18.78 -9.93
CA ILE A 47 14.18 19.90 -10.78
C ILE A 47 15.66 19.69 -11.15
N PRO A 48 16.09 19.91 -12.42
CA PRO A 48 17.33 19.40 -13.03
C PRO A 48 18.64 19.54 -12.24
#